data_AF-R6UXG0-F1
#
_entry.id   AF-R6UXG0-F1
#
_cell.length_a   1.000
_cell.length_b   1.000
_cell.length_c   1.000
_cell.angle_alpha   90.00
_cell.angle_beta   90.00
_cell.angle_gamma   90.00
#
_symmetry.space_group_name_H-M   'P 1'
#
loop_
_entity.id
_entity.type
_entity.pdbx_description
1 polymer ?
#
loop_
_entity_poly.entity_id
_entity_poly.type
_entity_poly.pdbx_seq_one_letter_code
_entity_poly.pdbx_strand_id
1 'polypeptide(L)'
;MNFVADGDENKWLSGIGAGPIEGYTQKTGSNEYEWSNIFNDGYVQQYFGPDSLMEYDTVYDITDSQDTSGEEIAQEENESGITIEEAGNMIDSFLKETGFSSIPQTESSQLKWSGYNERADHVYQEDDIHECVSGYRFYYNIGVGKILFDDALNPMDYSGYNMKYGDSIEDTFDNEFYNFYVDKYGICTFYIDCPVSIVRKQENVEMLPLENIFDIARDELKNNAEEYVLDKNVKYYTLKLAYIRVNNRTDMQKYSYIPAWSLELLQKDTTNACPVFINAIDGSVIHPDDLS
;
A
#
# COMPACT_ATOMS: atom_id res chain seq x y z
N MET A 1 -5.07 16.78 13.16
CA MET A 1 -3.81 16.32 13.82
C MET A 1 -2.66 16.68 12.86
N ASN A 2 -1.38 16.63 13.24
CA ASN A 2 -0.29 17.09 12.35
C ASN A 2 0.78 16.00 12.29
N PHE A 3 0.99 15.38 11.13
CA PHE A 3 1.98 14.31 10.92
C PHE A 3 3.15 14.82 10.07
N VAL A 4 4.37 14.94 10.55
CA VAL A 4 5.48 15.56 9.78
C VAL A 4 6.06 14.58 8.76
N ALA A 5 6.12 14.94 7.46
CA ALA A 5 7.23 14.48 6.63
C ALA A 5 8.45 15.30 7.05
N ASP A 6 9.39 14.67 7.74
CA ASP A 6 10.53 15.37 8.32
C ASP A 6 11.36 16.02 7.21
N GLY A 7 11.41 17.36 7.23
CA GLY A 7 12.25 18.21 6.39
C GLY A 7 13.73 18.14 6.77
N ASP A 8 14.25 16.92 6.90
CA ASP A 8 15.66 16.56 6.94
C ASP A 8 15.77 15.24 6.19
N GLU A 9 15.84 15.37 4.86
CA GLU A 9 16.14 14.30 3.91
C GLU A 9 17.27 13.41 4.50
N ASN A 10 16.98 12.12 4.75
CA ASN A 10 17.91 11.06 5.18
C ASN A 10 18.09 10.75 6.68
N LYS A 11 17.36 11.35 7.64
CA LYS A 11 17.49 10.92 9.06
C LYS A 11 17.02 9.48 9.33
N TRP A 12 16.03 8.99 8.60
CA TRP A 12 15.54 7.59 8.60
C TRP A 12 16.62 6.60 8.16
N LEU A 13 17.50 6.99 7.25
CA LEU A 13 18.65 6.19 6.82
C LEU A 13 19.79 6.20 7.84
N SER A 14 19.81 7.15 8.78
CA SER A 14 20.88 7.25 9.80
C SER A 14 20.81 6.17 10.89
N GLY A 15 19.70 5.44 10.96
CA GLY A 15 19.49 4.30 11.85
C GLY A 15 19.83 2.94 11.22
N ILE A 16 20.01 2.88 9.89
CA ILE A 16 20.58 1.70 9.23
C ILE A 16 22.05 1.68 9.65
N GLY A 17 22.36 0.86 10.64
CA GLY A 17 23.70 0.72 11.16
C GLY A 17 24.67 0.51 9.99
N ALA A 18 25.78 1.24 10.03
CA ALA A 18 26.97 0.96 9.22
C ALA A 18 27.59 -0.40 9.64
N GLY A 19 26.81 -1.47 9.52
CA GLY A 19 27.32 -2.82 9.38
C GLY A 19 28.07 -2.92 8.05
N PRO A 20 29.06 -3.80 7.93
CA PRO A 20 29.97 -3.80 6.80
C PRO A 20 29.26 -4.37 5.56
N ILE A 21 28.55 -3.52 4.84
CA ILE A 21 28.31 -3.75 3.42
C ILE A 21 29.54 -3.16 2.72
N GLU A 22 30.47 -4.02 2.30
CA GLU A 22 31.63 -3.60 1.51
C GLU A 22 31.15 -2.84 0.25
N GLY A 23 31.62 -1.61 0.03
CA GLY A 23 31.36 -0.87 -1.22
C GLY A 23 30.87 0.58 -1.09
N TYR A 24 30.72 1.14 0.12
CA TYR A 24 30.27 2.53 0.30
C TYR A 24 31.27 3.54 -0.29
N THR A 25 30.94 4.17 -1.43
CA THR A 25 31.76 5.25 -2.00
C THR A 25 30.90 6.48 -2.30
N GLN A 26 31.07 7.54 -1.52
CA GLN A 26 30.48 8.84 -1.80
C GLN A 26 31.18 9.44 -3.04
N LYS A 27 30.43 9.69 -4.11
CA LYS A 27 30.93 10.43 -5.28
C LYS A 27 31.22 11.86 -4.83
N THR A 28 32.49 12.27 -4.83
CA THR A 28 32.88 13.65 -4.48
C THR A 28 32.25 14.64 -5.46
N GLY A 29 31.25 15.40 -5.01
CA GLY A 29 30.68 16.54 -5.74
C GLY A 29 29.18 16.49 -6.03
N SER A 30 28.45 15.44 -5.66
CA SER A 30 26.98 15.36 -5.78
C SER A 30 26.32 15.28 -4.40
N ASN A 31 25.17 15.96 -4.23
CA ASN A 31 24.29 15.79 -3.06
C ASN A 31 23.37 14.56 -3.18
N GLU A 32 23.56 13.75 -4.23
CA GLU A 32 22.80 12.52 -4.48
C GLU A 32 23.57 11.30 -3.94
N TYR A 33 22.88 10.48 -3.16
CA TYR A 33 23.37 9.19 -2.69
C TYR A 33 23.03 8.11 -3.74
N GLU A 34 23.97 7.81 -4.65
CA GLU A 34 23.87 6.63 -5.52
C GLU A 34 24.46 5.41 -4.79
N TRP A 35 23.65 4.37 -4.58
CA TRP A 35 24.16 3.02 -4.28
C TRP A 35 24.51 2.34 -5.61
N SER A 36 25.80 2.12 -5.85
CA SER A 36 26.24 1.20 -6.92
C SER A 36 27.28 0.25 -6.34
N ASN A 37 27.02 -1.05 -6.42
CA ASN A 37 28.06 -2.03 -6.26
C ASN A 37 28.98 -1.92 -7.48
N ILE A 38 30.10 -1.21 -7.33
CA ILE A 38 31.18 -1.23 -8.32
C ILE A 38 31.80 -2.62 -8.20
N PHE A 39 31.26 -3.59 -8.94
CA PHE A 39 32.00 -4.80 -9.26
C PHE A 39 33.23 -4.36 -10.06
N ASN A 40 34.42 -4.61 -9.52
CA ASN A 40 35.67 -4.43 -10.26
C ASN A 40 35.54 -5.14 -11.62
N ASP A 41 35.62 -4.36 -12.70
CA ASP A 41 35.81 -4.79 -14.10
C ASP A 41 34.68 -5.55 -14.83
N GLY A 42 33.41 -5.27 -14.54
CA GLY A 42 32.32 -5.69 -15.44
C GLY A 42 30.92 -5.39 -14.92
N TYR A 43 30.01 -4.98 -15.81
CA TYR A 43 28.58 -5.01 -15.53
C TYR A 43 28.16 -6.48 -15.35
N VAL A 44 28.10 -6.96 -14.11
CA VAL A 44 27.44 -8.22 -13.80
C VAL A 44 25.96 -7.88 -13.59
N GLN A 45 25.13 -8.08 -14.61
CA GLN A 45 23.70 -8.27 -14.37
C GLN A 45 23.56 -9.61 -13.65
N GLN A 46 23.49 -9.58 -12.32
CA GLN A 46 23.23 -10.78 -11.55
C GLN A 46 21.72 -11.00 -11.57
N TYR A 47 21.30 -12.01 -12.32
CA TYR A 47 19.91 -12.45 -12.38
C TYR A 47 19.57 -13.25 -11.11
N PHE A 48 18.49 -12.87 -10.44
CA PHE A 48 18.01 -13.47 -9.18
C PHE A 48 16.58 -14.03 -9.32
N GLY A 49 16.14 -14.28 -10.56
CA GLY A 49 14.84 -14.87 -10.85
C GLY A 49 14.88 -16.41 -10.98
N PRO A 50 13.75 -17.02 -11.36
CA PRO A 50 13.61 -18.47 -11.54
C PRO A 50 14.62 -19.07 -12.53
N ASP A 51 15.03 -20.32 -12.29
CA ASP A 51 15.98 -21.05 -13.15
C ASP A 51 15.42 -21.32 -14.57
N SER A 52 14.09 -21.29 -14.72
CA SER A 52 13.39 -21.53 -15.98
C SER A 52 13.37 -20.32 -16.92
N LEU A 53 13.70 -19.11 -16.44
CA LEU A 53 13.74 -17.87 -17.23
C LEU A 53 15.18 -17.36 -17.39
N MET A 54 15.46 -16.72 -18.53
CA MET A 54 16.81 -16.36 -18.97
C MET A 54 17.14 -14.88 -18.86
N GLU A 55 16.17 -13.98 -19.06
CA GLU A 55 16.35 -12.52 -19.00
C GLU A 55 14.99 -11.80 -19.13
N TYR A 56 14.80 -10.73 -18.33
CA TYR A 56 13.61 -9.88 -18.19
C TYR A 56 12.53 -10.45 -17.28
N ASP A 57 12.27 -9.75 -16.17
CA ASP A 57 11.23 -10.14 -15.21
C ASP A 57 10.35 -8.94 -14.92
N THR A 58 9.22 -8.85 -15.61
CA THR A 58 8.13 -8.17 -14.93
C THR A 58 7.57 -9.16 -13.93
N VAL A 59 7.71 -8.82 -12.65
CA VAL A 59 7.20 -9.60 -11.54
C VAL A 59 5.78 -9.12 -11.29
N TYR A 60 4.83 -10.04 -11.33
CA TYR A 60 3.43 -9.77 -11.02
C TYR A 60 2.95 -10.75 -9.96
N ASP A 61 1.94 -10.36 -9.23
CA ASP A 61 1.42 -11.22 -8.19
C ASP A 61 0.27 -12.06 -8.68
N ILE A 62 0.17 -13.28 -8.15
CA ILE A 62 -0.96 -14.15 -8.45
C ILE A 62 -2.28 -13.49 -7.98
N THR A 63 -2.23 -12.55 -7.04
CA THR A 63 -3.39 -11.75 -6.63
C THR A 63 -3.67 -10.55 -7.54
N ASP A 64 -2.69 -10.06 -8.31
CA ASP A 64 -2.89 -9.01 -9.33
C ASP A 64 -3.57 -9.54 -10.60
N SER A 65 -3.63 -10.86 -10.79
CA SER A 65 -4.37 -11.48 -11.89
C SER A 65 -5.88 -11.45 -11.67
N GLN A 66 -6.48 -10.26 -11.50
CA GLN A 66 -7.89 -9.92 -11.75
C GLN A 66 -8.98 -10.92 -11.26
N ASP A 67 -8.68 -11.82 -10.32
CA ASP A 67 -9.62 -12.87 -9.94
C ASP A 67 -10.52 -12.38 -8.82
N THR A 68 -11.56 -11.67 -9.24
CA THR A 68 -12.64 -11.19 -8.37
C THR A 68 -13.64 -12.31 -7.99
N SER A 69 -13.40 -13.56 -8.40
CA SER A 69 -14.34 -14.66 -8.22
C SER A 69 -14.45 -15.15 -6.77
N GLY A 70 -13.46 -14.85 -5.93
CA GLY A 70 -13.39 -15.36 -4.56
C GLY A 70 -13.12 -16.86 -4.47
N GLU A 71 -12.70 -17.50 -5.57
CA GLU A 71 -12.19 -18.87 -5.55
C GLU A 71 -10.80 -18.91 -4.91
N GLU A 72 -10.52 -19.97 -4.14
CA GLU A 72 -9.20 -20.20 -3.56
C GLU A 72 -8.21 -20.42 -4.69
N ILE A 73 -7.28 -19.48 -4.88
CA ILE A 73 -6.29 -19.58 -5.95
C ILE A 73 -5.42 -20.80 -5.68
N ALA A 74 -5.43 -21.75 -6.60
CA ALA A 74 -4.66 -22.98 -6.49
C ALA A 74 -3.17 -22.63 -6.42
N GLN A 75 -2.49 -23.13 -5.39
CA GLN A 75 -1.03 -22.98 -5.26
C GLN A 75 -0.35 -23.70 -6.42
N GLU A 76 0.50 -22.97 -7.15
CA GLU A 76 1.32 -23.53 -8.24
C GLU A 76 2.63 -24.13 -7.69
N GLU A 77 3.32 -24.92 -8.51
CA GLU A 77 4.64 -25.45 -8.14
C GLU A 77 5.65 -24.30 -8.03
N ASN A 78 6.28 -24.16 -6.87
CA ASN A 78 7.24 -23.10 -6.61
C ASN A 78 8.67 -23.55 -6.95
N GLU A 79 9.25 -22.98 -8.01
CA GLU A 79 10.58 -23.33 -8.52
C GLU A 79 11.72 -22.94 -7.59
N SER A 80 11.50 -21.96 -6.70
CA SER A 80 12.52 -21.53 -5.74
C SER A 80 12.91 -22.64 -4.75
N GLY A 81 11.99 -23.57 -4.49
CA GLY A 81 12.16 -24.64 -3.52
C GLY A 81 12.17 -24.19 -2.05
N ILE A 82 12.00 -22.89 -1.78
CA ILE A 82 11.81 -22.38 -0.41
C ILE A 82 10.35 -22.45 -0.01
N THR A 83 10.11 -22.48 1.30
CA THR A 83 8.78 -22.38 1.90
C THR A 83 8.43 -20.93 2.23
N ILE A 84 7.14 -20.63 2.38
CA ILE A 84 6.66 -19.31 2.80
C ILE A 84 7.18 -18.94 4.21
N GLU A 85 7.39 -19.91 5.08
CA GLU A 85 7.96 -19.70 6.41
C GLU A 85 9.44 -19.30 6.33
N GLU A 86 10.23 -19.96 5.48
CA GLU A 86 11.62 -19.59 5.24
C GLU A 86 11.72 -18.17 4.66
N ALA A 87 10.86 -17.82 3.70
CA ALA A 87 10.80 -16.47 3.13
C ALA A 87 10.45 -15.41 4.19
N GLY A 88 9.44 -15.68 5.03
CA GLY A 88 9.06 -14.80 6.14
C GLY A 88 10.20 -14.59 7.15
N ASN A 89 10.95 -15.64 7.48
CA ASN A 89 12.10 -15.54 8.38
C ASN A 89 13.23 -14.65 7.82
N MET A 90 13.41 -14.61 6.49
CA MET A 90 14.36 -13.69 5.85
C MET A 90 13.93 -12.24 6.04
N ILE A 91 12.63 -11.96 5.90
CA ILE A 91 12.06 -10.61 6.12
C ILE A 91 12.16 -10.21 7.58
N ASP A 92 11.84 -11.10 8.52
CA ASP A 92 11.97 -10.83 9.97
C ASP A 92 13.40 -10.44 10.34
N SER A 93 14.38 -11.15 9.78
CA SER A 93 15.80 -10.85 9.97
C SER A 93 16.15 -9.48 9.40
N PHE A 94 15.71 -9.17 8.17
CA PHE A 94 15.91 -7.89 7.52
C PHE A 94 15.28 -6.73 8.30
N LEU A 95 14.00 -6.82 8.69
CA LEU A 95 13.29 -5.80 9.45
C LEU A 95 13.95 -5.50 10.79
N LYS A 96 14.49 -6.54 11.45
CA LYS A 96 15.23 -6.42 12.71
C LYS A 96 16.58 -5.72 12.52
N GLU A 97 17.31 -6.02 11.45
CA GLU A 97 18.61 -5.41 11.14
C GLU A 97 18.50 -3.95 10.69
N THR A 98 17.41 -3.62 9.99
CA THR A 98 17.16 -2.29 9.42
C THR A 98 16.39 -1.34 10.34
N GLY A 99 15.79 -1.84 11.42
CA GLY A 99 15.08 -1.03 12.41
C GLY A 99 13.61 -0.73 12.08
N PHE A 100 13.01 -1.42 11.11
CA PHE A 100 11.57 -1.34 10.78
C PHE A 100 10.69 -2.20 11.70
N SER A 101 11.17 -2.55 12.89
CA SER A 101 10.57 -3.56 13.76
C SER A 101 9.27 -3.08 14.43
N SER A 102 8.12 -3.18 13.75
CA SER A 102 6.76 -3.12 14.34
C SER A 102 5.61 -3.15 13.33
N ILE A 103 5.88 -3.37 12.04
CA ILE A 103 4.85 -3.29 10.99
C ILE A 103 4.19 -4.67 10.85
N PRO A 104 2.86 -4.80 10.97
CA PRO A 104 2.18 -6.07 10.78
C PRO A 104 2.21 -6.50 9.30
N GLN A 105 2.47 -7.78 9.08
CA GLN A 105 2.23 -8.43 7.79
C GLN A 105 0.72 -8.50 7.54
N THR A 106 0.27 -8.12 6.36
CA THR A 106 -1.14 -8.04 5.98
C THR A 106 -1.52 -9.13 4.99
N GLU A 107 -0.64 -9.40 4.03
CA GLU A 107 -0.85 -10.40 2.99
C GLU A 107 0.48 -11.09 2.64
N SER A 108 0.37 -12.33 2.16
CA SER A 108 1.47 -13.01 1.49
C SER A 108 0.91 -13.91 0.39
N SER A 109 1.60 -13.96 -0.74
CA SER A 109 1.20 -14.74 -1.90
C SER A 109 2.42 -15.35 -2.59
N GLN A 110 2.18 -16.29 -3.49
CA GLN A 110 3.20 -16.80 -4.39
C GLN A 110 3.58 -15.70 -5.38
N LEU A 111 4.89 -15.59 -5.66
CA LEU A 111 5.44 -14.59 -6.56
C LEU A 111 5.50 -15.15 -7.98
N LYS A 112 4.83 -14.50 -8.93
CA LYS A 112 4.78 -14.94 -10.33
C LYS A 112 5.72 -14.09 -11.18
N TRP A 113 6.49 -14.79 -11.99
CA TRP A 113 7.50 -14.22 -12.85
C TRP A 113 7.05 -14.40 -14.29
N SER A 114 7.11 -13.33 -15.07
CA SER A 114 6.82 -13.34 -16.50
C SER A 114 8.07 -12.90 -17.26
N GLY A 115 8.63 -13.81 -18.06
CA GLY A 115 9.88 -13.58 -18.78
C GLY A 115 10.09 -14.53 -19.94
N TYR A 116 11.29 -14.56 -20.52
CA TYR A 116 11.62 -15.43 -21.65
C TYR A 116 12.47 -16.63 -21.21
N ASN A 117 12.16 -17.83 -21.69
CA ASN A 117 12.94 -19.04 -21.43
C ASN A 117 13.95 -19.39 -22.55
N GLU A 118 13.84 -18.75 -23.72
CA GLU A 118 14.76 -18.93 -24.85
C GLU A 118 15.19 -17.57 -25.46
N ARG A 119 16.48 -17.45 -25.84
CA ARG A 119 16.98 -16.31 -26.62
C ARG A 119 16.76 -16.57 -28.11
N ALA A 120 15.56 -16.30 -28.63
CA ALA A 120 15.35 -16.30 -30.08
C ALA A 120 15.90 -15.00 -30.71
N ASP A 121 16.96 -15.11 -31.53
CA ASP A 121 17.51 -14.17 -32.54
C ASP A 121 17.17 -12.65 -32.43
N HIS A 122 17.15 -12.09 -31.21
CA HIS A 122 16.88 -10.68 -30.92
C HIS A 122 15.53 -10.12 -31.40
N VAL A 123 14.51 -10.98 -31.58
CA VAL A 123 13.14 -10.53 -31.87
C VAL A 123 12.23 -10.93 -30.73
N TYR A 124 12.07 -10.03 -29.75
CA TYR A 124 11.07 -10.17 -28.69
C TYR A 124 9.68 -10.21 -29.33
N GLN A 125 9.01 -11.35 -29.26
CA GLN A 125 7.59 -11.47 -29.59
C GLN A 125 6.80 -11.59 -28.29
N GLU A 126 5.65 -10.91 -28.25
CA GLU A 126 4.76 -10.88 -27.08
C GLU A 126 4.23 -12.29 -26.75
N ASP A 127 4.12 -13.16 -27.75
CA ASP A 127 3.65 -14.55 -27.62
C ASP A 127 4.70 -15.52 -27.01
N ASP A 128 5.95 -15.09 -26.83
CA ASP A 128 7.04 -15.92 -26.29
C ASP A 128 7.25 -15.74 -24.76
N ILE A 129 6.37 -14.99 -24.11
CA ILE A 129 6.41 -14.78 -22.65
C ILE A 129 5.98 -16.05 -21.94
N HIS A 130 6.84 -16.53 -21.04
CA HIS A 130 6.61 -17.67 -20.18
C HIS A 130 6.41 -17.18 -18.75
N GLU A 131 5.48 -17.82 -18.05
CA GLU A 131 5.20 -17.52 -16.65
C GLU A 131 5.54 -18.70 -15.76
N CYS A 132 6.09 -18.43 -14.60
CA CYS A 132 6.35 -19.43 -13.57
C CYS A 132 6.23 -18.82 -12.17
N VAL A 133 6.11 -19.67 -11.16
CA VAL A 133 6.11 -19.26 -9.76
C VAL A 133 7.46 -19.56 -9.14
N SER A 134 8.09 -18.53 -8.57
CA SER A 134 9.35 -18.68 -7.84
C SER A 134 9.37 -17.71 -6.66
N GLY A 135 9.47 -18.24 -5.45
CA GLY A 135 9.51 -17.41 -4.26
C GLY A 135 8.13 -16.89 -3.83
N TYR A 136 8.12 -15.83 -3.03
CA TYR A 136 6.96 -15.31 -2.34
C TYR A 136 6.98 -13.79 -2.26
N ARG A 137 5.77 -13.22 -2.24
CA ARG A 137 5.53 -11.83 -1.90
C ARG A 137 5.00 -11.70 -0.49
N PHE A 138 5.39 -10.62 0.18
CA PHE A 138 4.79 -10.20 1.43
C PHE A 138 4.44 -8.72 1.39
N TYR A 139 3.21 -8.42 1.81
CA TYR A 139 2.76 -7.06 2.10
C TYR A 139 2.75 -6.80 3.59
N TYR A 140 3.15 -5.58 3.94
CA TYR A 140 3.00 -5.04 5.27
C TYR A 140 2.39 -3.65 5.18
N ASN A 141 1.46 -3.35 6.08
CA ASN A 141 0.87 -2.01 6.22
C ASN A 141 1.08 -1.53 7.64
N ILE A 142 1.24 -0.22 7.79
CA ILE A 142 1.27 0.43 9.10
C ILE A 142 -0.15 0.53 9.67
N GLY A 143 -0.27 0.69 10.99
CA GLY A 143 -1.58 0.79 11.63
C GLY A 143 -1.51 1.18 13.11
N VAL A 144 -2.65 1.58 13.66
CA VAL A 144 -2.78 1.97 15.06
C VAL A 144 -4.01 1.31 15.69
N GLY A 145 -3.85 0.73 16.89
CA GLY A 145 -4.97 0.18 17.64
C GLY A 145 -5.56 -1.09 17.03
N LYS A 146 -4.75 -1.86 16.28
CA LYS A 146 -5.13 -3.06 15.49
C LYS A 146 -5.98 -2.79 14.24
N ILE A 147 -6.08 -1.52 13.82
CA ILE A 147 -6.66 -1.14 12.54
C ILE A 147 -5.51 -0.59 11.69
N LEU A 148 -5.43 -1.06 10.44
CA LEU A 148 -4.40 -0.68 9.48
C LEU A 148 -4.71 0.68 8.86
N PHE A 149 -3.70 1.35 8.35
CA PHE A 149 -3.86 2.42 7.38
C PHE A 149 -3.91 1.71 6.02
N ASP A 150 -5.13 1.47 5.55
CA ASP A 150 -5.44 0.82 4.28
C ASP A 150 -6.35 1.73 3.43
N ASP A 151 -6.63 1.32 2.20
CA ASP A 151 -7.54 1.99 1.27
C ASP A 151 -9.02 1.77 1.61
N ALA A 152 -9.37 1.13 2.73
CA ALA A 152 -10.76 0.74 2.98
C ALA A 152 -11.73 1.95 3.01
N LEU A 153 -11.21 3.15 3.28
CA LEU A 153 -11.94 4.42 3.23
C LEU A 153 -11.42 5.39 2.15
N ASN A 154 -10.86 4.90 1.05
CA ASN A 154 -10.40 5.74 -0.05
C ASN A 154 -11.59 6.40 -0.77
N PRO A 155 -11.73 7.74 -0.74
CA PRO A 155 -12.80 8.43 -1.43
C PRO A 155 -12.80 8.20 -2.95
N MET A 156 -11.64 7.89 -3.54
CA MET A 156 -11.49 7.70 -4.99
C MET A 156 -12.16 6.42 -5.52
N ASP A 157 -12.37 5.42 -4.66
CA ASP A 157 -13.12 4.20 -4.99
C ASP A 157 -14.61 4.49 -5.26
N TYR A 158 -15.08 5.65 -4.79
CA TYR A 158 -16.47 6.05 -4.89
C TYR A 158 -16.64 7.00 -6.07
N SER A 159 -17.19 6.49 -7.17
CA SER A 159 -17.32 7.26 -8.41
C SER A 159 -18.09 8.59 -8.25
N GLY A 160 -18.98 8.71 -7.25
CA GLY A 160 -19.63 9.98 -6.91
C GLY A 160 -18.65 11.05 -6.40
N TYR A 161 -17.67 10.65 -5.58
CA TYR A 161 -16.60 11.55 -5.14
C TYR A 161 -15.59 11.80 -6.26
N ASN A 162 -15.15 10.76 -6.98
CA ASN A 162 -14.22 10.90 -8.10
C ASN A 162 -14.77 11.88 -9.17
N MET A 163 -16.03 11.77 -9.57
CA MET A 163 -16.64 12.69 -10.54
C MET A 163 -16.71 14.15 -10.09
N LYS A 164 -16.81 14.41 -8.77
CA LYS A 164 -17.02 15.76 -8.22
C LYS A 164 -15.72 16.40 -7.73
N TYR A 165 -14.74 15.57 -7.31
CA TYR A 165 -13.54 16.01 -6.60
C TYR A 165 -12.25 15.33 -7.07
N GLY A 166 -12.27 14.42 -8.06
CA GLY A 166 -11.12 13.61 -8.47
C GLY A 166 -9.84 14.42 -8.70
N ASP A 167 -9.94 15.48 -9.50
CA ASP A 167 -8.82 16.40 -9.79
C ASP A 167 -8.20 17.07 -8.54
N SER A 168 -8.92 17.11 -7.41
CA SER A 168 -8.49 17.78 -6.16
C SER A 168 -7.96 16.83 -5.08
N ILE A 169 -8.18 15.52 -5.21
CA ILE A 169 -7.81 14.53 -4.19
C ILE A 169 -6.93 13.38 -4.73
N GLU A 170 -6.67 13.31 -6.04
CA GLU A 170 -5.85 12.25 -6.68
C GLU A 170 -4.49 12.04 -6.02
N ASP A 171 -3.73 13.10 -5.73
CA ASP A 171 -2.37 13.00 -5.16
C ASP A 171 -2.35 12.64 -3.64
N THR A 172 -3.52 12.47 -3.00
CA THR A 172 -3.62 12.35 -1.54
C THR A 172 -3.79 10.90 -1.04
N PHE A 173 -4.21 9.96 -1.89
CA PHE A 173 -4.71 8.65 -1.46
C PHE A 173 -3.96 7.45 -2.05
N ASP A 174 -2.65 7.56 -2.20
CA ASP A 174 -1.79 6.40 -2.44
C ASP A 174 -1.62 5.56 -1.17
N ASN A 175 -1.61 4.24 -1.32
CA ASN A 175 -1.57 3.29 -0.20
C ASN A 175 -0.18 3.26 0.46
N GLU A 176 -0.14 3.39 1.78
CA GLU A 176 1.11 3.25 2.54
C GLU A 176 1.41 1.79 2.86
N PHE A 177 2.23 1.14 2.03
CA PHE A 177 2.60 -0.25 2.22
C PHE A 177 4.08 -0.52 1.93
N TYR A 178 4.53 -1.65 2.47
CA TYR A 178 5.88 -2.18 2.31
C TYR A 178 5.76 -3.49 1.57
N ASN A 179 6.64 -3.70 0.62
CA ASN A 179 6.57 -4.85 -0.25
C ASN A 179 7.89 -5.57 -0.34
N PHE A 180 7.83 -6.89 -0.19
CA PHE A 180 8.99 -7.78 -0.26
C PHE A 180 8.76 -8.85 -1.30
N TYR A 181 9.70 -8.96 -2.23
CA TYR A 181 9.85 -10.13 -3.11
C TYR A 181 11.01 -10.96 -2.60
N VAL A 182 10.75 -12.23 -2.30
CA VAL A 182 11.71 -13.14 -1.69
C VAL A 182 11.82 -14.41 -2.53
N ASP A 183 13.04 -14.77 -2.89
CA ASP A 183 13.37 -16.03 -3.58
C ASP A 183 14.42 -16.82 -2.76
N LYS A 184 14.86 -17.99 -3.25
CA LYS A 184 15.91 -18.83 -2.66
C LYS A 184 17.24 -18.09 -2.48
N TYR A 185 17.43 -16.99 -3.19
CA TYR A 185 18.60 -16.12 -3.10
C TYR A 185 18.52 -15.07 -1.97
N GLY A 186 17.34 -14.84 -1.39
CA GLY A 186 17.08 -13.81 -0.39
C GLY A 186 15.98 -12.84 -0.82
N ILE A 187 15.97 -11.64 -0.22
CA ILE A 187 15.07 -10.55 -0.63
C ILE A 187 15.57 -9.99 -1.96
N CYS A 188 14.86 -10.29 -3.05
CA CYS A 188 15.18 -9.85 -4.41
C CYS A 188 14.81 -8.38 -4.62
N THR A 189 13.67 -7.96 -4.06
CA THR A 189 13.18 -6.58 -4.14
C THR A 189 12.54 -6.18 -2.82
N PHE A 190 12.85 -4.98 -2.36
CA PHE A 190 12.14 -4.31 -1.28
C PHE A 190 11.82 -2.88 -1.71
N TYR A 191 10.55 -2.49 -1.61
CA TYR A 191 10.14 -1.11 -1.81
C TYR A 191 9.06 -0.71 -0.81
N ILE A 192 8.94 0.60 -0.60
CA ILE A 192 7.92 1.23 0.24
C ILE A 192 7.19 2.20 -0.66
N ASP A 193 5.88 2.03 -0.75
CA ASP A 193 5.02 3.03 -1.37
C ASP A 193 4.52 4.01 -0.31
N CYS A 194 4.52 5.30 -0.66
CA CYS A 194 4.16 6.41 0.23
C CYS A 194 4.72 6.29 1.67
N PRO A 195 6.05 6.36 1.86
CA PRO A 195 6.66 6.20 3.17
C PRO A 195 6.23 7.32 4.14
N VAL A 196 5.63 6.94 5.27
CA VAL A 196 5.24 7.88 6.35
C VAL A 196 5.85 7.50 7.71
N SER A 197 6.18 8.51 8.53
CA SER A 197 6.48 8.32 9.97
C SER A 197 5.33 8.73 10.85
N ILE A 198 5.10 7.93 11.90
CA ILE A 198 4.25 8.33 13.03
C ILE A 198 5.04 9.29 13.94
N VAL A 199 4.78 10.59 13.83
CA VAL A 199 5.43 11.61 14.68
C VAL A 199 4.72 11.83 16.01
N ARG A 200 3.43 11.49 16.08
CA ARG A 200 2.60 11.64 17.27
C ARG A 200 1.45 10.66 17.23
N LYS A 201 1.18 10.04 18.37
CA LYS A 201 0.01 9.21 18.60
C LYS A 201 -0.79 9.76 19.78
N GLN A 202 -2.12 9.78 19.64
CA GLN A 202 -3.02 10.05 20.75
C GLN A 202 -3.47 8.72 21.35
N GLU A 203 -3.18 8.52 22.63
CA GLU A 203 -3.54 7.29 23.35
C GLU A 203 -4.89 7.44 24.06
N ASN A 204 -5.56 6.30 24.30
CA ASN A 204 -6.80 6.21 25.09
C ASN A 204 -7.97 7.07 24.54
N VAL A 205 -8.11 7.09 23.21
CA VAL A 205 -9.25 7.76 22.58
C VAL A 205 -10.46 6.84 22.62
N GLU A 206 -11.56 7.33 23.18
CA GLU A 206 -12.85 6.65 23.18
C GLU A 206 -13.63 7.01 21.91
N MET A 207 -14.15 6.00 21.21
CA MET A 207 -15.01 6.21 20.04
C MET A 207 -16.46 6.42 20.49
N LEU A 208 -17.21 7.18 19.70
CA LEU A 208 -18.63 7.35 19.91
C LEU A 208 -19.39 6.01 19.81
N PRO A 209 -20.45 5.83 20.61
CA PRO A 209 -21.38 4.72 20.45
C PRO A 209 -21.96 4.68 19.04
N LEU A 210 -22.20 3.47 18.52
CA LEU A 210 -22.70 3.27 17.17
C LEU A 210 -24.07 3.91 16.92
N GLU A 211 -24.92 3.99 17.95
CA GLU A 211 -26.21 4.69 17.87
C GLU A 211 -26.04 6.17 17.50
N ASN A 212 -25.03 6.84 18.06
CA ASN A 212 -24.73 8.24 17.73
C ASN A 212 -24.26 8.37 16.28
N ILE A 213 -23.42 7.44 15.81
CA ILE A 213 -22.94 7.42 14.41
C ILE A 213 -24.12 7.31 13.44
N PHE A 214 -25.10 6.45 13.72
CA PHE A 214 -26.29 6.32 12.88
C PHE A 214 -27.17 7.56 12.86
N ASP A 215 -27.34 8.22 14.02
CA ASP A 215 -28.14 9.44 14.09
C ASP A 215 -27.44 10.60 13.37
N ILE A 216 -26.13 10.76 13.51
CA ILE A 216 -25.32 11.74 12.77
C ILE A 216 -25.46 11.52 11.25
N ALA A 217 -25.25 10.28 10.79
CA ALA A 217 -25.37 9.96 9.37
C ALA A 217 -26.76 10.32 8.83
N ARG A 218 -27.81 9.94 9.56
CA ARG A 218 -29.20 10.22 9.17
C ARG A 218 -29.47 11.72 9.08
N ASP A 219 -28.98 12.49 10.05
CA ASP A 219 -29.16 13.94 10.07
C ASP A 219 -28.39 14.62 8.92
N GLU A 220 -27.17 14.17 8.64
CA GLU A 220 -26.36 14.66 7.51
C GLU A 220 -27.08 14.46 6.17
N LEU A 221 -27.55 13.24 5.91
CA LEU A 221 -28.27 12.89 4.68
C LEU A 221 -29.60 13.62 4.54
N LYS A 222 -30.23 13.97 5.65
CA LYS A 222 -31.51 14.70 5.66
C LYS A 222 -31.30 16.19 5.40
N ASN A 223 -30.23 16.77 5.92
CA ASN A 223 -30.00 18.21 5.92
C ASN A 223 -29.15 18.68 4.72
N ASN A 224 -28.27 17.82 4.21
CA ASN A 224 -27.32 18.13 3.12
C ASN A 224 -27.47 17.14 1.96
N ALA A 225 -28.71 16.73 1.67
CA ALA A 225 -29.03 15.72 0.66
C ALA A 225 -28.45 16.02 -0.74
N GLU A 226 -28.26 17.30 -1.07
CA GLU A 226 -27.68 17.81 -2.30
C GLU A 226 -26.18 17.54 -2.46
N GLU A 227 -25.46 17.32 -1.36
CA GLU A 227 -24.04 16.98 -1.38
C GLU A 227 -23.81 15.52 -1.79
N TYR A 228 -24.85 14.70 -1.65
CA TYR A 228 -24.83 13.27 -1.91
C TYR A 228 -25.62 12.95 -3.18
N VAL A 229 -25.11 12.00 -4.00
CA VAL A 229 -25.86 11.50 -5.16
C VAL A 229 -26.94 10.53 -4.67
N LEU A 230 -28.07 11.07 -4.21
CA LEU A 230 -29.18 10.29 -3.68
C LEU A 230 -30.29 10.08 -4.72
N ASP A 231 -30.57 8.83 -5.07
CA ASP A 231 -31.75 8.46 -5.86
C ASP A 231 -32.90 7.93 -4.96
N LYS A 232 -34.11 7.85 -5.52
CA LYS A 232 -35.35 7.49 -4.83
C LYS A 232 -35.33 6.09 -4.19
N ASN A 233 -34.37 5.23 -4.53
CA ASN A 233 -34.23 3.85 -4.03
C ASN A 233 -32.89 3.59 -3.32
N VAL A 234 -32.33 4.61 -2.67
CA VAL A 234 -31.13 4.47 -1.86
C VAL A 234 -31.35 3.54 -0.67
N LYS A 235 -30.41 2.62 -0.46
CA LYS A 235 -30.31 1.79 0.74
C LYS A 235 -28.87 1.75 1.21
N TYR A 236 -28.70 1.85 2.53
CA TYR A 236 -27.42 1.70 3.21
C TYR A 236 -27.28 0.24 3.63
N TYR A 237 -26.16 -0.39 3.27
CA TYR A 237 -25.96 -1.81 3.49
C TYR A 237 -24.69 -2.13 4.27
N THR A 238 -23.68 -1.27 4.19
CA THR A 238 -22.38 -1.51 4.81
C THR A 238 -22.01 -0.33 5.69
N LEU A 239 -21.49 -0.65 6.86
CA LEU A 239 -20.87 0.29 7.78
C LEU A 239 -19.46 -0.22 8.04
N LYS A 240 -18.44 0.54 7.61
CA LYS A 240 -17.03 0.18 7.75
C LYS A 240 -16.34 1.12 8.73
N LEU A 241 -15.41 0.60 9.53
CA LEU A 241 -14.51 1.38 10.38
C LEU A 241 -13.08 1.18 9.88
N ALA A 242 -12.41 2.26 9.50
CA ALA A 242 -10.98 2.27 9.20
C ALA A 242 -10.40 3.66 9.51
N TYR A 243 -9.13 3.90 9.17
CA TYR A 243 -8.57 5.24 9.22
C TYR A 243 -8.76 5.95 7.88
N ILE A 244 -9.15 7.21 7.92
CA ILE A 244 -9.13 8.10 6.76
C ILE A 244 -8.00 9.11 6.91
N ARG A 245 -7.27 9.33 5.81
CA ARG A 245 -6.20 10.31 5.69
C ARG A 245 -6.80 11.69 5.42
N VAL A 246 -6.45 12.67 6.25
CA VAL A 246 -6.94 14.06 6.17
C VAL A 246 -5.75 15.00 6.06
N ASN A 247 -5.75 15.89 5.07
CA ASN A 247 -4.63 16.80 4.81
C ASN A 247 -4.51 17.87 5.90
N ASN A 248 -3.28 18.24 6.21
CA ASN A 248 -3.03 19.38 7.07
C ASN A 248 -3.02 20.67 6.23
N ARG A 249 -4.06 21.48 6.40
CA ARG A 249 -4.22 22.76 5.70
C ARG A 249 -3.08 23.77 5.89
N THR A 250 -2.23 23.60 6.92
CA THR A 250 -1.10 24.50 7.19
C THR A 250 0.25 23.96 6.76
N ASP A 251 0.34 22.66 6.46
CA ASP A 251 1.59 21.99 6.16
C ASP A 251 1.29 20.77 5.27
N MET A 252 1.34 20.95 3.95
CA MET A 252 0.92 19.92 2.98
C MET A 252 1.81 18.66 3.01
N GLN A 253 2.94 18.70 3.70
CA GLN A 253 3.76 17.53 3.99
C GLN A 253 3.23 16.73 5.19
N LYS A 254 2.06 17.10 5.71
CA LYS A 254 1.45 16.52 6.89
C LYS A 254 0.03 16.10 6.69
N TYR A 255 -0.27 14.94 7.26
CA TYR A 255 -1.59 14.34 7.19
C TYR A 255 -2.14 14.09 8.59
N SER A 256 -3.33 13.53 8.70
CA SER A 256 -3.91 12.96 9.91
C SER A 256 -4.62 11.68 9.55
N TYR A 257 -4.31 10.59 10.26
CA TYR A 257 -5.13 9.39 10.22
C TYR A 257 -6.17 9.49 11.32
N ILE A 258 -7.44 9.63 10.93
CA ILE A 258 -8.57 9.74 11.84
C ILE A 258 -9.38 8.45 11.74
N PRO A 259 -9.70 7.76 12.85
CA PRO A 259 -10.59 6.62 12.77
C PRO A 259 -11.97 7.14 12.37
N ALA A 260 -12.54 6.59 11.32
CA ALA A 260 -13.79 7.06 10.74
C ALA A 260 -14.70 5.90 10.40
N TRP A 261 -16.00 6.14 10.56
CA TRP A 261 -17.05 5.27 10.05
C TRP A 261 -17.45 5.73 8.65
N SER A 262 -17.50 4.80 7.70
CA SER A 262 -18.10 5.01 6.38
C SER A 262 -19.43 4.29 6.32
N LEU A 263 -20.49 5.07 6.08
CA LEU A 263 -21.81 4.53 5.79
C LEU A 263 -21.98 4.46 4.27
N GLU A 264 -21.82 3.26 3.72
CA GLU A 264 -21.80 3.04 2.27
C GLU A 264 -23.19 2.92 1.67
N LEU A 265 -23.33 3.65 0.58
CA LEU A 265 -24.51 3.77 -0.25
C LEU A 265 -24.39 2.82 -1.43
N LEU A 266 -25.09 1.68 -1.39
CA LEU A 266 -25.27 0.88 -2.61
C LEU A 266 -26.60 1.28 -3.25
N GLN A 267 -26.53 2.18 -4.22
CA GLN A 267 -27.68 2.44 -5.07
C GLN A 267 -27.85 1.25 -6.01
N LYS A 268 -29.03 0.63 -5.95
CA LYS A 268 -29.38 -0.48 -6.84
C LYS A 268 -29.31 0.02 -8.29
N ASP A 269 -28.56 -0.68 -9.14
CA ASP A 269 -28.40 -0.43 -10.57
C ASP A 269 -27.51 0.78 -10.96
N THR A 270 -26.68 1.31 -10.05
CA THR A 270 -25.69 2.37 -10.39
C THR A 270 -24.36 2.20 -9.67
N THR A 271 -23.28 2.65 -10.31
CA THR A 271 -21.89 2.68 -9.79
C THR A 271 -21.59 3.85 -8.84
N ASN A 272 -22.55 4.75 -8.58
CA ASN A 272 -22.33 6.05 -7.94
C ASN A 272 -22.58 6.03 -6.43
N ALA A 273 -21.80 5.23 -5.69
CA ALA A 273 -21.75 5.33 -4.23
C ALA A 273 -21.09 6.66 -3.81
N CYS A 274 -21.62 7.31 -2.77
CA CYS A 274 -21.04 8.51 -2.16
C CYS A 274 -21.20 8.41 -0.64
N PRO A 275 -20.32 7.68 0.08
CA PRO A 275 -20.51 7.37 1.49
C PRO A 275 -20.48 8.63 2.36
N VAL A 276 -21.14 8.53 3.51
CA VAL A 276 -20.97 9.52 4.59
C VAL A 276 -19.81 9.06 5.47
N PHE A 277 -18.75 9.87 5.53
CA PHE A 277 -17.62 9.65 6.43
C PHE A 277 -17.84 10.43 7.74
N ILE A 278 -17.72 9.74 8.86
CA ILE A 278 -17.96 10.31 10.20
C ILE A 278 -16.74 10.01 11.07
N ASN A 279 -16.12 11.05 11.62
CA ASN A 279 -15.06 10.92 12.61
C ASN A 279 -15.58 10.11 13.81
N ALA A 280 -14.96 8.97 14.07
CA ALA A 280 -15.42 8.04 15.11
C ALA A 280 -15.23 8.60 16.53
N ILE A 281 -14.47 9.68 16.71
CA ILE A 281 -14.12 10.24 18.03
C ILE A 281 -15.10 11.33 18.45
N ASP A 282 -15.34 12.31 17.58
CA ASP A 282 -16.14 13.50 17.90
C ASP A 282 -17.44 13.61 17.09
N GLY A 283 -17.63 12.73 16.10
CA GLY A 283 -18.84 12.69 15.29
C GLY A 283 -18.90 13.75 14.19
N SER A 284 -17.83 14.51 13.94
CA SER A 284 -17.81 15.43 12.81
C SER A 284 -17.91 14.66 11.48
N VAL A 285 -18.72 15.15 10.56
CA VAL A 285 -18.73 14.67 9.17
C VAL A 285 -17.43 15.12 8.50
N ILE A 286 -16.78 14.21 7.78
CA ILE A 286 -15.55 14.46 7.04
C ILE A 286 -15.95 14.67 5.58
N HIS A 287 -15.77 15.89 5.07
CA HIS A 287 -16.11 16.24 3.71
C HIS A 287 -14.89 16.10 2.79
N PRO A 288 -15.08 15.93 1.46
CA PRO A 288 -13.97 15.87 0.51
C PRO A 288 -12.99 17.04 0.57
N ASP A 289 -13.47 18.24 0.87
CA ASP A 289 -12.62 19.44 1.05
C ASP A 289 -11.69 19.35 2.29
N ASP A 290 -11.96 18.42 3.21
CA ASP A 290 -11.04 18.10 4.31
C ASP A 290 -9.95 17.11 3.87
N LEU A 291 -10.14 16.44 2.73
CA LEU A 291 -9.27 15.42 2.16
C LEU A 291 -8.34 15.98 1.08
N SER A 292 -8.56 17.22 0.63
CA SER A 292 -7.69 17.98 -0.28
C SER A 292 -6.66 18.81 0.44
#